data_AF-A0A6B3HDP5-F1
#
_entry.id   AF-A0A6B3HDP5-F1
#
_cell.length_a   1.000
_cell.length_b   1.000
_cell.length_c   1.000
_cell.angle_alpha   90.00
_cell.angle_beta   90.00
_cell.angle_gamma   90.00
#
_symmetry.space_group_name_H-M   'P 1'
#
loop_
_entity.id
_entity.type
_entity.pdbx_description
1 polymer ?
#
loop_
_entity_poly.entity_id
_entity_poly.type
_entity_poly.pdbx_seq_one_letter_code
_entity_poly.pdbx_strand_id
1 'polypeptide(L)' 'PELVELSRVTEESMWAGIAAMKVNNRLVDISKAIESYIRRQPRPATGKYGIIEDYGGHGIGTEMHMDPHLL' A
#
# COMPACT_ATOMS: atom_id res chain seq x y z
N PRO A 1 -13.43 -0.91 17.67
CA PRO A 1 -13.77 -1.72 16.47
C PRO A 1 -13.21 -1.12 15.17
N GLU A 2 -13.52 0.15 14.89
CA GLU A 2 -13.12 0.81 13.64
C GLU A 2 -11.60 1.00 13.49
N LEU A 3 -10.89 1.37 14.56
CA LEU A 3 -9.42 1.50 14.53
C LEU A 3 -8.72 0.17 14.28
N VAL A 4 -9.25 -0.92 14.84
CA VAL A 4 -8.73 -2.27 14.62
C VAL A 4 -8.92 -2.67 13.16
N GLU A 5 -10.09 -2.34 12.60
CA GLU A 5 -10.39 -2.61 11.20
C GLU A 5 -9.54 -1.78 10.24
N LEU A 6 -9.30 -0.50 10.54
CA LEU A 6 -8.37 0.33 9.79
C LEU A 6 -6.97 -0.29 9.79
N SER A 7 -6.47 -0.72 10.95
CA SER A 7 -5.17 -1.37 11.06
C SER A 7 -5.10 -2.67 10.26
N ARG A 8 -6.16 -3.51 10.33
CA ARG A 8 -6.27 -4.76 9.58
C ARG A 8 -6.24 -4.50 8.07
N VAL A 9 -7.02 -3.53 7.58
CA VAL A 9 -7.07 -3.16 6.16
C VAL A 9 -5.72 -2.63 5.67
N THR A 10 -5.05 -1.80 6.46
CA THR A 10 -3.69 -1.31 6.15
C THR A 10 -2.71 -2.47 6.04
N GLU A 11 -2.68 -3.38 7.01
CA GLU A 11 -1.78 -4.54 7.00
C GLU A 11 -2.04 -5.48 5.81
N GLU A 12 -3.30 -5.83 5.55
CA GLU A 12 -3.62 -6.71 4.41
C GLU A 12 -3.37 -6.04 3.06
N SER A 13 -3.51 -4.71 2.96
CA SER A 13 -3.11 -3.97 1.76
C SER A 13 -1.60 -4.02 1.51
N MET A 14 -0.78 -3.92 2.57
CA MET A 14 0.67 -4.09 2.49
C MET A 14 1.01 -5.50 1.96
N TRP A 15 0.35 -6.54 2.48
CA TRP A 15 0.55 -7.91 1.99
C TRP A 15 0.12 -8.09 0.52
N ALA A 16 -0.96 -7.45 0.08
CA ALA A 16 -1.36 -7.43 -1.33
C ALA A 16 -0.29 -6.77 -2.23
N GLY A 17 0.31 -5.68 -1.77
CA GLY A 17 1.45 -5.03 -2.44
C GLY A 17 2.66 -5.95 -2.55
N ILE A 18 3.06 -6.60 -1.45
CA ILE A 18 4.18 -7.56 -1.42
C ILE A 18 3.92 -8.73 -2.40
N ALA A 19 2.70 -9.26 -2.45
CA ALA A 19 2.35 -10.34 -3.38
C ALA A 19 2.43 -9.93 -4.87
N ALA A 20 2.36 -8.64 -5.17
CA ALA A 20 2.53 -8.11 -6.52
C ALA A 20 4.01 -7.91 -6.92
N MET A 21 4.95 -8.00 -5.97
CA MET A 21 6.39 -7.90 -6.22
C MET A 21 6.89 -9.15 -6.93
N LYS A 22 7.01 -9.08 -8.26
CA LYS A 22 7.45 -10.18 -9.12
C LYS A 22 8.51 -9.71 -10.10
N VAL A 23 9.46 -10.59 -10.41
CA VAL A 23 10.47 -10.33 -11.45
C VAL A 23 9.74 -10.00 -12.76
N ASN A 24 10.22 -8.96 -13.46
CA ASN A 24 9.65 -8.40 -14.69
C ASN A 24 8.32 -7.64 -14.56
N ASN A 25 7.75 -7.49 -13.37
CA ASN A 25 6.62 -6.57 -13.15
C ASN A 25 7.10 -5.11 -13.00
N ARG A 26 6.16 -4.17 -13.10
CA ARG A 26 6.42 -2.75 -12.86
C ARG A 26 6.21 -2.41 -11.39
N LEU A 27 6.96 -1.44 -10.89
CA LEU A 27 6.78 -0.95 -9.51
C LEU A 27 5.35 -0.48 -9.23
N VAL A 28 4.72 0.20 -10.19
CA VAL A 28 3.31 0.66 -10.09
C VAL A 28 2.30 -0.49 -9.87
N ASP A 29 2.66 -1.74 -10.19
CA ASP A 29 1.79 -2.88 -9.92
C ASP A 29 1.61 -3.12 -8.41
N ILE A 30 2.59 -2.73 -7.59
CA ILE A 30 2.54 -2.79 -6.12
C ILE A 30 1.49 -1.80 -5.61
N SER A 31 1.60 -0.52 -6.00
CA SER A 31 0.67 0.54 -5.59
C SER A 31 -0.75 0.26 -6.06
N LYS A 32 -0.89 -0.25 -7.29
CA LYS A 32 -2.18 -0.69 -7.84
C LYS A 32 -2.79 -1.83 -7.02
N ALA A 33 -1.99 -2.78 -6.52
CA ALA A 33 -2.48 -3.88 -5.69
C ALA A 33 -2.97 -3.39 -4.32
N ILE A 34 -2.20 -2.49 -3.69
CA ILE A 34 -2.57 -1.83 -2.41
C ILE A 34 -3.90 -1.09 -2.58
N GLU A 35 -4.00 -0.20 -3.57
CA GLU A 35 -5.20 0.58 -3.83
C GLU A 35 -6.41 -0.30 -4.14
N SER A 36 -6.21 -1.33 -4.98
CA SER A 36 -7.25 -2.29 -5.32
C SER A 36 -7.76 -3.04 -4.10
N TYR A 37 -6.88 -3.41 -3.17
CA TYR A 37 -7.28 -4.05 -1.92
C TYR A 37 -8.12 -3.11 -1.06
N ILE A 38 -7.63 -1.89 -0.81
CA ILE A 38 -8.30 -0.87 0.00
C ILE A 38 -9.70 -0.57 -0.53
N ARG A 39 -9.84 -0.35 -1.85
CA ARG A 39 -11.11 0.01 -2.49
C ARG A 39 -12.17 -1.09 -2.45
N ARG A 40 -11.77 -2.35 -2.24
CA ARG A 40 -12.69 -3.51 -2.14
C ARG A 40 -13.22 -3.73 -0.74
N GLN A 41 -12.59 -3.16 0.29
CA GLN A 41 -13.03 -3.35 1.67
C GLN A 41 -14.38 -2.66 1.90
N PRO A 42 -15.21 -3.20 2.82
CA PRO A 42 -16.39 -2.50 3.30
C PRO A 42 -16.03 -1.10 3.79
N ARG A 43 -16.88 -0.13 3.47
CA ARG A 43 -16.67 1.25 3.92
C ARG A 43 -16.88 1.35 5.43
N PRO A 44 -15.99 2.03 6.18
CA PRO A 44 -16.26 2.42 7.56
C PRO A 44 -17.51 3.28 7.63
N ALA A 45 -18.19 3.27 8.78
CA ALA A 45 -19.33 4.15 9.01
C ALA A 45 -18.96 5.65 8.88
N THR A 46 -17.68 5.97 9.10
CA THR A 46 -17.13 7.33 9.00
C THR A 46 -16.75 7.77 7.58
N GLY A 47 -16.79 6.89 6.58
CA GLY A 47 -16.52 7.28 5.19
C GLY A 47 -15.82 6.22 4.34
N LYS A 48 -14.65 6.57 3.78
CA LYS A 48 -13.84 5.70 2.92
C LYS A 48 -12.41 5.71 3.41
N TYR A 49 -11.71 4.58 3.25
CA TYR A 49 -10.26 4.55 3.37
C TYR A 49 -9.62 5.40 2.27
N GLY A 50 -8.49 6.02 2.59
CA GLY A 50 -7.68 6.84 1.68
C GLY A 50 -6.24 6.36 1.61
N ILE A 51 -5.48 6.95 0.69
CA ILE A 51 -4.03 6.77 0.53
C ILE A 51 -3.41 8.16 0.70
N ILE A 52 -2.31 8.24 1.44
CA ILE A 52 -1.58 9.50 1.62
C ILE A 52 -0.70 9.70 0.38
N GLU A 53 -0.87 10.82 -0.33
CA GLU A 53 -0.21 11.06 -1.63
C GLU A 53 1.20 11.69 -1.51
N ASP A 54 1.48 12.35 -0.38
CA ASP A 54 2.77 13.05 -0.16
C ASP A 54 3.90 12.13 0.33
N TYR A 55 3.61 10.84 0.55
CA TYR A 55 4.56 9.85 1.08
C TYR A 55 4.51 8.59 0.22
N GLY A 56 5.68 7.99 0.01
CA GLY A 56 5.82 6.77 -0.78
C GLY A 56 6.93 5.87 -0.27
N GLY A 57 7.05 4.70 -0.89
CA GLY A 57 8.16 3.78 -0.65
C GLY A 57 9.45 4.26 -1.31
N HIS A 58 10.56 3.65 -0.92
CA HIS A 58 11.88 3.94 -1.46
C HIS A 58 12.75 2.68 -1.46
N GLY A 59 13.81 2.69 -2.26
CA GLY A 59 14.90 1.74 -2.11
C GLY A 59 15.61 1.91 -0.76
N ILE A 60 16.10 0.81 -0.22
CA ILE A 60 16.90 0.78 1.02
C ILE A 60 18.09 -0.17 0.86
N GLY A 61 19.24 0.20 1.41
CA GLY A 61 20.48 -0.57 1.25
C GLY A 61 21.67 0.13 1.91
N THR A 62 22.57 0.70 1.11
CA THR A 62 23.72 1.48 1.61
C THR A 62 23.31 2.83 2.22
N GLU A 63 22.12 3.33 1.87
CA GLU A 63 21.53 4.54 2.42
C GLU A 63 20.07 4.29 2.82
N MET A 64 19.55 5.16 3.70
CA MET A 64 18.20 5.04 4.22
C MET A 64 17.12 5.24 3.15
N HIS A 65 17.33 6.17 2.21
CA HIS A 65 16.40 6.44 1.11
C HIS A 65 17.18 6.45 -0.20
N MET A 66 16.86 5.53 -1.10
CA MET A 66 17.47 5.43 -2.43
C MET A 66 16.37 5.28 -3.48
N ASP A 67 16.75 5.43 -4.75
CA ASP A 67 15.89 5.02 -5.85
C ASP A 67 15.62 3.50 -5.80
N PRO A 68 14.46 3.04 -6.30
CA PRO A 68 13.38 3.85 -6.88
C PRO A 68 12.41 4.40 -5.82
N HIS A 69 11.80 5.55 -6.10
CA HIS A 69 10.62 6.00 -5.37
C HIS A 69 9.36 5.25 -5.83
N LEU A 70 8.54 4.79 -4.88
CA LEU A 70 7.31 4.07 -5.12
C LEU A 70 6.10 4.91 -4.66
N LEU A 71 5.34 5.42 -5.61
CA LEU A 71 4.08 6.16 -5.42
C LEU A 71 2.89 5.22 -5.47
#